data_AF-A0A314U896-F1
#
_entry.id   AF-A0A314U896-F1
#
_cell.length_a   1.000
_cell.length_b   1.000
_cell.length_c   1.000
_cell.angle_alpha   90.00
_cell.angle_beta   90.00
_cell.angle_gamma   90.00
#
_symmetry.space_group_name_H-M   'P 1'
#
loop_
_entity.id
_entity.type
_entity.pdbx_description
1 polymer ?
#
loop_
_entity_poly.entity_id
_entity_poly.type
_entity_poly.pdbx_seq_one_letter_code
_entity_poly.pdbx_strand_id
1 'polypeptide(L)'
;MGGGEHAHGDGPHGDFRAKVWSMSGGPYCRPKHWKRNTAIAMAGIFLVCIPIAMKSAELEQRPHNPVRPIPSQLWCKNFGNKDY
;
A
#
# COMPACT_ATOMS: atom_id res chain seq x y z
N MET A 1 25.38 -13.45 16.60
CA MET A 1 26.07 -14.70 16.22
C MET A 1 25.03 -15.73 15.87
N GLY A 2 25.33 -16.61 14.90
CA GLY A 2 24.48 -17.71 14.40
C GLY A 2 23.80 -17.35 13.07
N GLY A 3 24.20 -17.83 11.90
CA GLY A 3 24.92 -19.07 11.57
C GLY A 3 24.02 -19.86 10.62
N GLY A 4 24.40 -19.93 9.35
CA GLY A 4 23.62 -20.55 8.28
C GLY A 4 24.37 -20.41 6.96
N GLU A 5 25.42 -21.20 6.85
CA GLU A 5 26.33 -21.26 5.71
C GLU A 5 25.77 -22.20 4.62
N HIS A 6 26.19 -21.93 3.37
CA HIS A 6 26.19 -22.80 2.18
C HIS A 6 24.93 -22.88 1.30
N ALA A 7 24.96 -22.11 0.20
CA ALA A 7 24.49 -22.57 -1.12
C ALA A 7 25.20 -21.80 -2.25
N HIS A 8 26.40 -22.29 -2.60
CA HIS A 8 27.08 -22.28 -3.90
C HIS A 8 26.89 -21.11 -4.89
N GLY A 9 27.96 -20.34 -5.07
CA GLY A 9 28.18 -19.43 -6.20
C GLY A 9 29.61 -18.88 -6.22
N ASP A 10 30.59 -19.74 -5.87
CA ASP A 10 32.00 -19.39 -5.74
C ASP A 10 32.70 -19.52 -7.11
N GLY A 11 32.73 -18.41 -7.84
CA GLY A 11 33.66 -18.17 -8.94
C GLY A 11 34.41 -16.86 -8.68
N PRO A 12 35.57 -16.62 -9.33
CA PRO A 12 36.44 -15.45 -9.06
C PRO A 12 35.74 -14.09 -9.25
N HIS A 13 34.56 -14.08 -9.86
CA HIS A 13 33.59 -13.00 -9.80
C HIS A 13 32.33 -13.53 -9.09
N GLY A 14 32.05 -13.07 -7.86
CA GLY A 14 30.80 -13.43 -7.15
C GLY A 14 29.55 -13.18 -8.01
N ASP A 15 28.44 -13.85 -7.65
CA ASP A 15 27.19 -13.89 -8.45
C ASP A 15 26.82 -12.50 -9.02
N PHE A 16 26.88 -12.38 -10.35
CA PHE A 16 26.60 -11.13 -11.07
C PHE A 16 25.19 -10.61 -10.78
N ARG A 17 24.25 -11.48 -10.38
CA ARG A 17 22.89 -11.11 -9.99
C ARG A 17 22.88 -10.16 -8.79
N ALA A 18 23.89 -10.21 -7.91
CA ALA A 18 24.05 -9.27 -6.82
C ALA A 18 24.43 -7.84 -7.31
N LYS A 19 24.94 -7.72 -8.53
CA LYS A 19 25.31 -6.43 -9.16
C LYS A 19 24.19 -5.84 -10.01
N VAL A 20 23.16 -6.62 -10.34
CA VAL A 20 22.04 -6.18 -11.16
C VAL A 20 20.96 -5.58 -10.27
N TRP A 21 20.58 -4.34 -10.54
CA TRP A 21 19.47 -3.67 -9.86
C TRP A 21 18.23 -3.63 -10.75
N SER A 22 17.06 -3.85 -10.15
CA SER A 22 15.76 -3.72 -10.80
C SER A 22 14.76 -3.04 -9.85
N MET A 23 13.75 -2.38 -10.42
CA MET A 23 12.75 -1.65 -9.64
C MET A 23 11.95 -2.55 -8.69
N SER A 24 11.64 -3.78 -9.11
CA SER A 24 10.89 -4.76 -8.30
C SER A 24 11.75 -5.56 -7.32
N GLY A 25 13.08 -5.45 -7.41
CA GLY A 25 14.03 -6.36 -6.75
C GLY A 25 14.44 -7.55 -7.63
N GLY A 26 15.53 -8.21 -7.24
CA GLY A 26 16.11 -9.37 -7.90
C GLY A 26 15.65 -10.73 -7.35
N PRO A 27 16.26 -11.82 -7.84
CA PRO A 27 15.97 -13.18 -7.36
C PRO A 27 16.16 -13.31 -5.85
N TYR A 28 15.22 -13.99 -5.19
CA TYR A 28 15.25 -14.25 -3.73
C TYR A 28 15.38 -12.99 -2.85
N CYS A 29 14.82 -11.85 -3.29
CA CYS A 29 14.82 -10.63 -2.50
C CYS A 29 14.18 -10.79 -1.11
N ARG A 30 15.02 -10.78 -0.07
CA ARG A 30 14.62 -10.77 1.35
C ARG A 30 15.42 -9.72 2.12
N PRO A 31 15.13 -8.42 1.92
CA PRO A 31 15.89 -7.36 2.56
C PRO A 31 15.67 -7.40 4.08
N LYS A 32 16.76 -7.18 4.84
CA LYS A 32 16.77 -7.22 6.32
C LYS A 32 15.69 -6.32 6.96
N HIS A 33 15.35 -5.20 6.31
CA HIS A 33 14.43 -4.19 6.83
C HIS A 33 13.06 -4.15 6.12
N TRP A 34 12.63 -5.24 5.49
CA TRP A 34 11.37 -5.27 4.72
C TRP A 34 10.18 -4.71 5.52
N LYS A 35 10.04 -5.09 6.81
CA LYS A 35 8.95 -4.64 7.68
C LYS A 35 8.91 -3.12 7.84
N ARG A 36 10.07 -2.49 8.10
CA ARG A 36 10.17 -1.04 8.28
C ARG A 36 9.85 -0.30 6.98
N ASN A 37 10.37 -0.79 5.85
CA ASN A 37 10.15 -0.17 4.55
C ASN A 37 8.67 -0.26 4.15
N THR A 38 8.02 -1.41 4.38
CA THR A 38 6.57 -1.57 4.16
C THR A 38 5.77 -0.64 5.07
N ALA A 39 6.15 -0.48 6.34
CA ALA A 39 5.47 0.44 7.25
C ALA A 39 5.55 1.89 6.77
N ILE A 40 6.71 2.33 6.27
CA ILE A 40 6.88 3.67 5.69
C ILE A 40 6.01 3.85 4.44
N ALA A 41 5.99 2.86 3.54
CA ALA A 41 5.15 2.91 2.35
C ALA A 41 3.66 2.99 2.70
N MET A 42 3.19 2.18 3.64
CA MET A 42 1.80 2.21 4.11
C MET A 42 1.47 3.54 4.79
N ALA A 43 2.38 4.11 5.58
CA ALA A 43 2.19 5.43 6.17
C ALA A 43 2.01 6.50 5.09
N GLY A 44 2.86 6.51 4.05
CA GLY A 44 2.71 7.41 2.91
C GLY A 44 1.38 7.26 2.18
N ILE A 45 0.93 6.01 1.94
CA ILE A 45 -0.37 5.72 1.33
C ILE A 45 -1.51 6.30 2.17
N PHE A 46 -1.53 6.03 3.48
CA PHE A 46 -2.60 6.54 4.35
C PHE A 46 -2.60 8.07 4.45
N LEU A 47 -1.42 8.68 4.55
CA LEU A 47 -1.29 10.14 4.59
C LEU A 47 -1.87 10.82 3.36
N VAL A 48 -1.82 10.17 2.19
CA VAL A 48 -2.36 10.72 0.94
C VAL A 48 -3.82 10.32 0.74
N CYS A 49 -4.16 9.03 0.91
CA CYS A 49 -5.49 8.52 0.59
C CYS A 49 -6.58 9.01 1.57
N ILE A 50 -6.27 9.19 2.85
CA ILE A 50 -7.25 9.65 3.85
C ILE A 50 -7.78 11.06 3.53
N PRO A 51 -6.95 12.11 3.37
CA PRO A 51 -7.46 13.44 3.06
C PRO A 51 -8.17 13.49 1.71
N ILE A 52 -7.70 12.73 0.70
CA ILE A 52 -8.39 12.60 -0.58
C ILE A 52 -9.78 11.99 -0.38
N ALA A 53 -9.90 10.91 0.40
CA ALA A 53 -11.19 10.28 0.67
C ALA A 53 -12.13 11.21 1.44
N MET A 54 -11.64 11.92 2.45
CA MET A 54 -12.42 12.93 3.19
C MET A 54 -12.92 14.02 2.26
N LYS A 55 -12.05 14.54 1.39
CA LYS A 55 -12.45 15.58 0.43
C LYS A 55 -13.41 15.06 -0.63
N SER A 56 -13.18 13.85 -1.12
CA SER A 56 -14.08 13.16 -2.06
C SER A 56 -15.47 13.01 -1.46
N ALA A 57 -15.58 12.64 -0.18
CA ALA A 57 -16.86 12.47 0.50
C ALA A 57 -17.61 13.79 0.73
N GLU A 58 -16.89 14.90 0.98
CA GLU A 58 -17.50 16.24 1.05
C GLU A 58 -18.03 16.74 -0.28
N LEU A 59 -17.32 16.45 -1.37
CA LEU A 59 -17.68 16.88 -2.72
C LEU A 59 -18.71 15.97 -3.38
N GLU A 60 -18.97 14.79 -2.80
CA GLU A 60 -19.90 13.83 -3.36
C GLU A 60 -21.33 14.37 -3.31
N GLN A 61 -21.88 14.70 -4.48
CA GLN A 61 -23.26 15.13 -4.62
C GLN A 61 -24.09 14.05 -5.32
N ARG A 62 -25.32 13.82 -4.83
CA ARG A 62 -26.27 12.88 -5.42
C ARG A 62 -27.65 13.53 -5.53
N PRO A 63 -28.12 13.84 -6.74
CA PRO A 63 -29.41 14.51 -6.95
C PRO A 63 -30.62 13.61 -6.62
N HIS A 64 -30.45 12.28 -6.61
CA HIS A 64 -31.51 11.33 -6.28
C HIS A 64 -31.09 10.39 -5.14
N ASN A 65 -32.04 10.09 -4.27
CA ASN A 65 -31.83 9.14 -3.18
C ASN A 65 -31.63 7.72 -3.73
N PRO A 66 -30.72 6.92 -3.15
CA PRO A 66 -30.52 5.56 -3.60
C PRO A 66 -31.76 4.70 -3.34
N VAL A 67 -32.20 3.94 -4.35
CA VAL A 67 -33.32 2.98 -4.25
C VAL A 67 -32.94 1.74 -3.42
N ARG A 68 -31.64 1.53 -3.18
CA ARG A 68 -31.08 0.41 -2.41
C ARG A 68 -29.95 0.91 -1.50
N PRO A 69 -29.60 0.18 -0.43
CA PRO A 69 -28.45 0.52 0.40
C PRO A 69 -27.16 0.46 -0.43
N ILE A 70 -26.37 1.54 -0.42
CA ILE A 70 -25.07 1.61 -1.11
C ILE A 70 -24.01 2.03 -0.08
N PRO A 71 -22.85 1.36 -0.01
CA PRO A 71 -21.83 1.63 1.01
C PRO A 71 -21.36 3.10 1.09
N SER A 72 -21.33 3.82 -0.03
CA SER A 72 -20.98 5.24 -0.06
C SER A 72 -21.97 6.14 0.68
N GLN A 73 -23.20 5.69 0.95
CA GLN A 73 -24.17 6.45 1.74
C GLN A 73 -23.71 6.76 3.16
N LEU A 74 -22.79 5.96 3.73
CA LEU A 74 -22.23 6.19 5.06
C LEU A 74 -21.38 7.47 5.12
N TRP A 75 -20.79 7.86 3.99
CA TRP A 75 -19.82 8.95 3.91
C TRP A 75 -20.38 10.17 3.15
N CYS A 76 -21.42 9.95 2.36
CA CYS A 76 -22.05 10.95 1.52
C CYS A 76 -22.89 11.93 2.36
N LYS A 77 -22.39 13.15 2.58
CA LYS A 77 -23.06 14.18 3.39
C LYS A 77 -24.22 14.88 2.67
N ASN A 78 -24.39 14.64 1.37
CA ASN A 78 -25.37 15.32 0.51
C ASN A 78 -26.84 15.12 0.89
N PHE A 79 -27.15 14.11 1.72
CA PHE A 79 -28.52 13.77 2.09
C PHE A 79 -28.96 14.32 3.47
N GLY A 80 -28.13 15.13 4.13
CA GLY A 80 -28.43 15.68 5.46
C GLY A 80 -28.50 14.63 6.56
N ASN A 81 -28.83 15.05 7.78
CA ASN A 81 -29.19 14.12 8.87
C ASN A 81 -30.49 13.42 8.47
N LYS A 82 -30.42 12.11 8.24
CA LYS A 82 -31.62 11.29 8.10
C LYS A 82 -32.14 11.02 9.50
N ASP A 83 -33.17 11.76 9.90
CA ASP A 83 -34.03 11.37 11.02
C ASP A 83 -34.70 10.05 10.63
N TYR A 84 -34.18 8.94 11.14
CA TYR A 84 -34.85 7.63 11.09
C TYR A 84 -35.70 7.44 12.33
#